data_AF-A0A3C1NFL5-F1
#
_entry.id   AF-A0A3C1NFL5-F1
#
_cell.length_a   1.000
_cell.length_b   1.000
_cell.length_c   1.000
_cell.angle_alpha   90.00
_cell.angle_beta   90.00
_cell.angle_gamma   90.00
#
_symmetry.space_group_name_H-M   'P 1'
#
loop_
_entity.id
_entity.type
_entity.pdbx_description
1 polymer ?
#
loop_
_entity_poly.entity_id
_entity_poly.type
_entity_poly.pdbx_seq_one_letter_code
_entity_poly.pdbx_strand_id
1 'polypeptide(L)' 'MAVYTDVSDEELEAFIASYAIGGLTSFKGIAEGVENSNFLLTTERSNFILTLYEKRVD' A
#
# COMPACT_ATOMS: atom_id res chain seq x y z
N MET A 1 3.06 -17.06 9.11
CA MET A 1 3.88 -16.73 7.94
C MET A 1 3.25 -15.48 7.35
N ALA A 2 3.91 -14.33 7.45
CA ALA A 2 3.37 -13.08 6.90
C ALA A 2 3.48 -13.16 5.39
N VAL A 3 2.34 -13.16 4.71
CA VAL A 3 2.30 -13.00 3.26
C VAL A 3 2.52 -11.52 3.02
N TYR A 4 3.67 -11.18 2.45
CA TYR A 4 3.88 -9.85 1.89
C TYR A 4 3.53 -9.99 0.41
N THR A 5 2.41 -9.41 -0.02
CA THR A 5 2.30 -9.11 -1.45
C THR A 5 3.39 -8.10 -1.76
N ASP A 6 4.42 -8.51 -2.49
CA ASP A 6 5.44 -7.59 -2.99
C ASP A 6 4.79 -6.77 -4.10
N VAL A 7 4.21 -5.63 -3.72
CA VAL A 7 3.70 -4.65 -4.69
C VAL A 7 4.88 -3.79 -5.10
N SER A 8 5.24 -3.85 -6.38
CA SER A 8 6.32 -3.03 -6.92
C SER A 8 5.96 -1.54 -6.84
N ASP A 9 6.96 -0.67 -6.67
CA ASP A 9 6.80 0.78 -6.62
C ASP A 9 5.96 1.31 -7.79
N GLU A 10 6.18 0.80 -9.01
CA GLU A 10 5.45 1.18 -10.22
C GLU A 10 3.96 0.80 -10.15
N GLU A 11 3.63 -0.39 -9.64
CA GLU A 11 2.23 -0.82 -9.51
C GLU A 11 1.50 0.00 -8.45
N LEU A 12 2.17 0.28 -7.33
CA LEU A 12 1.61 1.10 -6.27
C LEU A 12 1.40 2.54 -6.73
N GLU A 13 2.37 3.12 -7.44
CA GLU A 13 2.27 4.46 -8.01
C GLU A 13 1.12 4.55 -9.02
N ALA A 14 1.03 3.61 -9.95
CA ALA A 14 -0.07 3.55 -10.92
C ALA A 14 -1.43 3.37 -10.24
N PHE A 15 -1.51 2.54 -9.20
CA PHE A 15 -2.72 2.33 -8.41
C PHE A 15 -3.17 3.63 -7.75
N ILE A 16 -2.27 4.31 -7.03
CA ILE A 16 -2.62 5.52 -6.31
C ILE A 16 -2.83 6.74 -7.22
N ALA A 17 -2.24 6.75 -8.43
CA ALA A 17 -2.42 7.81 -9.41
C ALA A 17 -3.89 7.97 -9.84
N SER A 18 -4.70 6.93 -9.68
CA SER A 18 -6.16 6.99 -9.89
C SER A 18 -6.92 7.76 -8.79
N TYR A 19 -6.27 8.05 -7.67
CA TYR A 19 -6.85 8.76 -6.53
C TYR A 19 -6.39 10.22 -6.49
N ALA A 20 -7.26 11.13 -6.08
CA ALA A 20 -6.96 12.57 -5.98
C ALA A 20 -6.13 12.95 -4.73
N ILE A 21 -5.16 12.10 -4.36
CA ILE A 21 -4.33 12.24 -3.15
C ILE A 21 -2.95 12.87 -3.41
N GLY A 22 -2.57 13.09 -4.67
CA GLY A 22 -1.26 13.63 -5.07
C GLY A 22 -0.28 12.54 -5.52
N GLY A 23 0.92 12.94 -5.93
CA GLY A 23 1.96 11.99 -6.34
C GLY A 23 2.55 11.20 -5.17
N LEU A 24 2.90 9.92 -5.39
CA LEU A 24 3.60 9.11 -4.40
C LEU A 24 5.01 9.68 -4.20
N THR A 25 5.37 10.03 -2.97
CA THR A 25 6.74 10.46 -2.64
C THR A 25 7.54 9.31 -2.06
N SER A 26 6.92 8.50 -1.20
CA SER A 26 7.53 7.31 -0.60
C SER A 26 6.43 6.44 0.00
N PHE A 27 6.69 5.14 0.09
CA PHE A 27 5.85 4.23 0.86
C PHE A 27 6.70 3.33 1.75
N LYS A 28 6.09 2.86 2.83
CA LYS A 28 6.73 1.92 3.75
C LYS A 28 5.74 0.86 4.18
N GLY A 29 6.11 -0.41 3.97
CA GLY A 29 5.38 -1.55 4.51
C GLY A 29 5.35 -1.51 6.04
N ILE A 30 4.17 -1.73 6.61
CA ILE A 30 3.94 -1.82 8.05
C ILE A 30 3.86 -3.31 8.39
N ALA A 31 4.87 -3.80 9.13
CA ALA A 31 4.96 -5.19 9.56
C ALA A 31 4.04 -5.52 10.75
N GLU A 32 2.86 -4.90 10.82
CA GLU A 32 1.82 -5.18 11.80
C GLU A 32 0.56 -5.67 11.09
N GLY A 33 0.42 -6.99 11.00
CA GLY A 33 -0.70 -7.64 10.37
C GLY A 33 -0.38 -9.09 10.06
N VAL A 34 -1.20 -10.02 10.55
CA VAL A 34 -1.07 -11.44 10.20
C VAL A 34 -1.83 -11.76 8.90
N GLU A 35 -2.74 -10.87 8.49
CA GLU A 35 -3.76 -11.16 7.47
C GLU A 35 -3.88 -10.11 6.35
N ASN A 36 -3.31 -8.90 6.49
CA ASN A 36 -3.40 -7.85 5.48
C ASN A 36 -2.04 -7.18 5.28
N SER A 37 -1.77 -6.77 4.05
CA SER A 37 -0.60 -5.96 3.71
C SER A 37 -0.93 -4.48 3.91
N ASN A 38 -0.32 -3.85 4.91
CA ASN A 38 -0.50 -2.43 5.24
C ASN A 38 0.72 -1.62 4.80
N PHE A 39 0.48 -0.45 4.21
CA PHE A 39 1.51 0.48 3.77
C PHE A 39 1.20 1.90 4.25
N LEU A 40 2.20 2.58 4.81
CA LEU A 40 2.17 4.02 5.01
C LEU A 40 2.61 4.68 3.71
N LEU A 41 1.73 5.48 3.10
CA LEU A 41 2.00 6.27 1.91
C LEU A 41 2.28 7.71 2.31
N THR A 42 3.38 8.26 1.84
CA THR A 42 3.69 9.69 1.89
C THR A 42 3.46 10.24 0.49
N THR A 43 2.53 11.19 0.36
CA THR A 43 2.26 11.89 -0.90
C THR A 43 2.61 13.37 -0.76
N GLU A 44 2.61 14.08 -1.89
CA GLU A 44 2.83 15.53 -1.91
C GLU A 44 1.81 16.33 -1.08
N ARG A 45 0.60 15.79 -0.90
CA ARG A 45 -0.48 16.48 -0.19
C ARG A 45 -0.55 16.10 1.28
N SER A 46 -0.40 14.82 1.60
CA SER A 46 -0.63 14.25 2.94
C SER A 46 -0.14 12.81 3.06
N ASN A 47 -0.17 12.27 4.28
CA ASN A 47 0.12 10.86 4.55
C ASN A 47 -1.18 10.04 4.56
N PHE A 48 -1.13 8.83 3.99
CA PHE A 48 -2.26 7.91 3.90
C PHE A 48 -1.84 6.51 4.34
N ILE A 49 -2.82 5.70 4.75
CA ILE A 49 -2.63 4.27 4.98
C ILE A 49 -3.33 3.51 3.87
N LEU A 50 -2.59 2.67 3.15
CA LEU A 50 -3.13 1.71 2.21
C LEU A 50 -3.19 0.33 2.88
N THR A 51 -4.38 -0.27 2.87
CA THR A 51 -4.59 -1.64 3.34
C THR A 51 -5.04 -2.48 2.16
N LEU A 52 -4.22 -3.46 1.78
CA LEU A 52 -4.57 -4.46 0.78
C LEU A 52 -5.17 -5.67 1.50
N TYR A 53 -6.44 -5.90 1.24
CA TYR A 53 -7.16 -7.06 1.74
C TYR A 53 -6.88 -8.25 0.83
N GLU A 54 -6.05 -9.17 1.28
CA GLU A 54 -5.84 -10.44 0.60
C GLU A 54 -7.04 -11.34 0.89
N LYS A 55 -7.86 -11.59 -0.15
CA LYS A 55 -9.01 -12.48 -0.01
C LYS A 55 -8.48 -13.89 0.33
N ARG A 56 -8.94 -14.48 1.44
CA ARG A 56 -8.77 -15.92 1.67
C ARG A 56 -9.41 -16.64 0.49
N VAL A 57 -8.58 -17.23 -0.36
CA VAL A 57 -9.04 -18.25 -1.30
C VAL A 57 -9.32 -19.46 -0.42
N ASP A 58 -10.59 -19.66 -0.10
CA ASP A 58 -11.11 -20.96 0.37
C ASP A 58 -11.37 -21.84 -0.86
#